data_AF-A0A8H4UW14-F1
#
_entry.id   AF-A0A8H4UW14-F1
#
_cell.length_a   1.000
_cell.length_b   1.000
_cell.length_c   1.000
_cell.angle_alpha   90.00
_cell.angle_beta   90.00
_cell.angle_gamma   90.00
#
_symmetry.space_group_name_H-M   'P 1'
#
loop_
_entity.id
_entity.type
_entity.pdbx_description
1 polymer ?
#
loop_
_entity_poly.entity_id
_entity_poly.type
_entity_poly.pdbx_seq_one_letter_code
_entity_poly.pdbx_strand_id
1 'polypeptide(L)'
;PGYVWLARITPKTYPEPHRFPQTLGAVLIVASINNSKTIQKIFVNPLSQYLGQISYAFYIVHGPILHGLGYTLMHNIWQITGRETAFQFLFGAAIGWSICLSIALWLADIFWRAVDVPSVRFARQLENELLAKFDVSR
;
A
#
# COMPACT_ATOMS: atom_id res chain seq x y z
N PRO A 1 3.69 -23.41 -19.64
CA PRO A 1 3.60 -22.97 -21.05
C PRO A 1 3.48 -21.43 -21.23
N GLY A 2 2.51 -20.76 -20.63
CA GLY A 2 2.28 -19.30 -20.82
C GLY A 2 3.39 -18.39 -20.29
N TYR A 3 3.95 -18.67 -19.11
CA TYR A 3 5.02 -17.84 -18.53
C TYR A 3 6.31 -17.86 -19.38
N VAL A 4 6.63 -19.01 -19.99
CA VAL A 4 7.81 -19.18 -20.87
C VAL A 4 7.66 -18.33 -22.13
N TRP A 5 6.44 -18.21 -22.66
CA TRP A 5 6.15 -17.35 -23.81
C TRP A 5 6.26 -15.87 -23.46
N LEU A 6 5.70 -15.44 -22.31
CA LEU A 6 5.83 -14.06 -21.82
C LEU A 6 7.29 -13.67 -21.54
N ALA A 7 8.10 -14.60 -21.02
CA ALA A 7 9.52 -14.40 -20.79
C ALA A 7 10.30 -14.15 -22.10
N ARG A 8 9.88 -14.77 -23.22
CA ARG A 8 10.51 -14.55 -24.54
C ARG A 8 10.21 -13.16 -25.13
N ILE A 9 9.07 -12.57 -24.79
CA ILE A 9 8.64 -11.25 -25.28
C ILE A 9 9.29 -10.12 -24.48
N THR A 10 9.84 -10.43 -23.31
CA THR A 10 10.45 -9.43 -22.44
C THR A 10 11.74 -8.84 -23.06
N PRO A 11 11.83 -7.52 -23.24
CA PRO A 11 13.03 -6.87 -23.78
C PRO A 11 14.24 -7.08 -22.85
N LYS A 12 15.41 -7.37 -23.43
CA LYS A 12 16.67 -7.56 -22.68
C LYS A 12 17.15 -6.30 -21.93
N THR A 13 16.60 -5.13 -22.26
CA THR A 13 16.92 -3.85 -21.63
C THR A 13 16.35 -3.72 -20.21
N TYR A 14 15.41 -4.59 -19.81
CA TYR A 14 14.87 -4.59 -18.45
C TYR A 14 15.84 -5.29 -17.48
N PRO A 15 16.31 -4.61 -16.41
CA PRO A 15 17.22 -5.20 -15.43
C PRO A 15 16.57 -6.35 -14.63
N GLU A 16 15.24 -6.32 -14.50
CA GLU A 16 14.45 -7.37 -13.85
C GLU A 16 13.37 -7.88 -14.81
N PRO A 17 13.60 -9.01 -15.51
CA PRO A 17 12.72 -9.48 -16.58
C PRO A 17 11.28 -9.80 -16.15
N HIS A 18 11.08 -10.14 -14.87
CA HIS A 18 9.76 -10.48 -14.35
C HIS A 18 8.81 -9.27 -14.25
N ARG A 19 9.35 -8.04 -14.21
CA ARG A 19 8.55 -6.82 -14.08
C ARG A 19 7.80 -6.45 -15.37
N PHE A 20 8.34 -6.82 -16.53
CA PHE A 20 7.73 -6.48 -17.82
C PHE A 20 6.34 -7.10 -18.05
N PRO A 21 6.12 -8.41 -17.87
CA PRO A 21 4.77 -8.97 -17.98
C PRO A 21 3.84 -8.46 -16.87
N GLN A 22 4.38 -8.09 -15.69
CA GLN A 22 3.59 -7.51 -14.61
C GLN A 22 3.08 -6.09 -14.96
N THR A 23 3.88 -5.25 -15.63
CA THR A 23 3.42 -3.92 -16.06
C THR A 23 2.33 -4.02 -17.12
N LEU A 24 2.47 -4.93 -18.09
CA LEU A 24 1.41 -5.21 -19.07
C LEU A 24 0.13 -5.71 -18.38
N GLY A 25 0.25 -6.64 -17.43
CA GLY A 25 -0.86 -7.11 -16.62
C GLY A 25 -1.54 -5.98 -15.83
N ALA A 26 -0.76 -5.09 -15.22
CA ALA A 26 -1.28 -3.94 -14.48
C ALA A 26 -2.08 -2.99 -15.38
N VAL A 27 -1.57 -2.67 -16.59
CA VAL A 27 -2.30 -1.84 -17.56
C VAL A 27 -3.62 -2.49 -17.97
N LEU A 28 -3.62 -3.79 -18.26
CA LEU A 28 -4.83 -4.54 -18.62
C LEU A 28 -5.86 -4.57 -17.49
N ILE A 29 -5.41 -4.72 -16.24
CA ILE A 29 -6.27 -4.68 -15.06
C ILE A 29 -6.90 -3.29 -14.91
N VAL A 30 -6.11 -2.21 -14.99
CA VAL A 30 -6.62 -0.84 -14.89
C VAL A 30 -7.61 -0.55 -16.02
N ALA A 31 -7.31 -0.98 -17.25
CA ALA A 31 -8.21 -0.84 -18.38
C ALA A 31 -9.53 -1.62 -18.16
N SER A 32 -9.44 -2.84 -17.61
CA SER A 32 -10.62 -3.67 -17.31
C SER A 32 -11.50 -3.05 -16.22
N ILE A 33 -10.89 -2.51 -15.16
CA ILE A 33 -11.60 -1.79 -14.09
C ILE A 33 -12.30 -0.55 -14.65
N ASN A 34 -11.65 0.21 -15.52
CA ASN A 34 -12.22 1.43 -16.10
C ASN A 34 -13.41 1.13 -17.04
N ASN A 35 -13.40 -0.02 -17.73
CA ASN A 35 -14.47 -0.40 -18.67
C ASN A 35 -15.64 -1.17 -18.02
N SER A 36 -15.52 -1.61 -16.76
CA SER A 36 -16.54 -2.45 -16.10
C SER A 36 -17.13 -1.78 -14.85
N LYS A 37 -18.39 -1.32 -14.96
CA LYS A 37 -19.13 -0.71 -13.84
C LYS A 37 -19.30 -1.66 -12.64
N THR A 38 -19.35 -2.97 -12.86
CA THR A 38 -19.49 -3.96 -11.79
C THR A 38 -18.24 -4.04 -10.93
N ILE A 39 -17.07 -4.05 -11.55
CA ILE A 39 -15.78 -4.08 -10.83
C ILE A 39 -15.52 -2.74 -10.17
N GLN A 40 -15.84 -1.63 -10.86
CA GLN A 40 -15.68 -0.29 -10.32
C GLN A 40 -16.43 -0.07 -9.01
N LYS A 41 -17.62 -0.65 -8.84
CA LYS A 41 -18.41 -0.58 -7.59
C LYS A 41 -17.63 -1.03 -6.34
N ILE A 42 -16.72 -1.99 -6.49
CA ILE A 42 -15.88 -2.48 -5.38
C ILE A 42 -14.88 -1.41 -4.95
N PHE A 43 -14.35 -0.62 -5.88
CA PHE A 43 -13.31 0.38 -5.62
C PHE A 43 -13.85 1.77 -5.23
N VAL A 44 -15.08 2.10 -5.61
CA VAL A 44 -15.71 3.40 -5.29
C VAL A 44 -16.48 3.41 -3.98
N ASN A 45 -16.48 2.31 -3.22
CA ASN A 45 -17.15 2.28 -1.92
C ASN A 45 -16.40 3.16 -0.89
N PRO A 46 -17.09 3.70 0.14
CA PRO A 46 -16.48 4.63 1.09
C PRO A 46 -15.27 4.05 1.83
N LEU A 47 -15.31 2.75 2.14
CA LEU A 47 -14.23 2.06 2.84
C LEU A 47 -12.96 1.99 1.98
N SER A 48 -13.08 1.63 0.71
CA SER A 48 -11.96 1.49 -0.22
C SER A 48 -11.36 2.85 -0.56
N GLN A 49 -12.20 3.89 -0.68
CA GLN A 49 -11.75 5.27 -0.85
C GLN A 49 -10.99 5.76 0.38
N TYR A 50 -11.50 5.48 1.59
CA TYR A 50 -10.81 5.80 2.84
C TYR A 50 -9.46 5.09 2.96
N LEU A 51 -9.42 3.77 2.71
CA LEU A 51 -8.18 3.01 2.68
C LEU A 51 -7.21 3.55 1.62
N GLY A 52 -7.72 4.00 0.48
CA GLY A 52 -6.94 4.68 -0.55
C GLY A 52 -6.32 6.00 -0.07
N GLN A 53 -7.07 6.82 0.68
CA GLN A 53 -6.59 8.08 1.23
C GLN A 53 -5.46 7.89 2.24
N ILE A 54 -5.58 6.91 3.14
CA ILE A 54 -4.55 6.61 4.15
C ILE A 54 -3.42 5.72 3.62
N SER A 55 -3.51 5.22 2.37
CA SER A 55 -2.57 4.22 1.83
C SER A 55 -1.11 4.68 1.85
N TYR A 56 -0.86 5.96 1.56
CA TYR A 56 0.48 6.54 1.60
C TYR A 56 1.01 6.62 3.04
N ALA A 57 0.19 7.11 3.97
CA ALA A 57 0.54 7.13 5.39
C ALA A 57 0.82 5.72 5.92
N PHE A 58 -0.02 4.74 5.56
CA PHE A 58 0.15 3.33 5.89
C PHE A 58 1.47 2.76 5.32
N TYR A 59 1.81 3.09 4.07
CA TYR A 59 3.08 2.69 3.46
C TYR A 59 4.30 3.20 4.24
N ILE A 60 4.23 4.40 4.83
CA ILE A 60 5.34 4.91 5.64
C ILE A 60 5.41 4.20 6.99
N VAL A 61 4.27 4.05 7.69
CA VAL A 61 4.27 3.57 9.08
C VAL A 61 4.39 2.05 9.20
N HIS A 62 3.96 1.27 8.21
CA HIS A 62 3.93 -0.19 8.33
C HIS A 62 5.33 -0.79 8.53
N GLY A 63 6.36 -0.25 7.88
CA GLY A 63 7.74 -0.73 8.00
C GLY A 63 8.26 -0.62 9.43
N PRO A 64 8.33 0.59 10.02
CA PRO A 64 8.72 0.78 11.42
C PRO A 64 7.89 -0.04 12.41
N ILE A 65 6.59 -0.20 12.18
CA ILE A 65 5.72 -1.01 13.04
C ILE A 65 6.07 -2.50 12.94
N LEU A 66 6.30 -3.01 11.73
CA LEU A 66 6.65 -4.41 11.53
C LEU A 66 8.02 -4.73 12.15
N HIS A 67 8.99 -3.83 11.98
CA HIS A 67 10.32 -3.99 12.54
C HIS A 67 10.36 -3.78 14.07
N GLY A 68 9.59 -2.84 14.61
CA GLY A 68 9.60 -2.52 16.04
C GLY A 68 8.67 -3.41 16.88
N LEU A 69 7.44 -3.59 16.44
CA LEU A 69 6.39 -4.34 17.15
C LEU A 69 6.14 -5.72 16.55
N GLY A 70 6.22 -5.86 15.23
CA GLY A 70 5.85 -7.11 14.55
C GLY A 70 6.70 -8.31 14.98
N TYR A 71 8.03 -8.16 15.02
CA TYR A 71 8.91 -9.27 15.41
C TYR A 71 8.73 -9.72 16.86
N THR A 72 8.60 -8.76 17.79
CA THR A 72 8.44 -9.05 19.22
C THR A 72 7.05 -9.63 19.50
N LEU A 73 6.02 -9.07 18.89
CA LEU A 73 4.63 -9.54 19.03
C LEU A 73 4.47 -10.97 18.50
N MET A 74 4.94 -11.25 17.29
CA MET A 74 4.81 -12.57 16.68
C MET A 74 5.60 -13.63 17.48
N HIS A 75 6.78 -13.27 17.99
CA HIS A 75 7.54 -14.14 18.88
C HIS A 75 6.72 -14.52 20.11
N ASN A 76 6.17 -13.53 20.82
CA ASN A 76 5.40 -13.73 22.05
C ASN A 76 4.11 -14.54 21.81
N ILE A 77 3.37 -14.27 20.73
CA ILE A 77 2.14 -15.00 20.39
C ILE A 77 2.44 -16.48 20.14
N TRP A 78 3.54 -16.78 19.45
CA TRP A 78 3.93 -18.17 19.21
C TRP A 78 4.48 -18.89 20.44
N GLN A 79 5.00 -18.18 21.45
CA GLN A 79 5.33 -18.79 22.75
C GLN A 79 4.07 -19.27 23.48
N ILE A 80 2.94 -18.58 23.29
CA ILE A 80 1.67 -18.91 23.94
C ILE A 80 0.86 -19.95 23.15
N THR A 81 0.82 -19.81 21.82
CA THR A 81 -0.03 -20.64 20.94
C THR A 81 0.62 -21.99 20.58
N GLY A 82 1.96 -22.06 20.62
CA GLY A 82 2.73 -23.19 20.13
C GLY A 82 2.98 -23.15 18.63
N ARG A 83 3.98 -23.91 18.17
CA ARG A 83 4.37 -24.03 16.74
C ARG A 83 4.37 -25.47 16.23
N GLU A 84 3.92 -26.41 17.05
CA GLU A 84 4.04 -27.85 16.77
C GLU A 84 3.07 -28.30 15.68
N THR A 85 1.88 -27.70 15.63
CA THR A 85 0.86 -28.02 14.61
C THR A 85 0.67 -26.86 13.63
N ALA A 86 0.46 -27.17 12.36
CA ALA A 86 0.15 -26.16 11.33
C ALA A 86 -1.01 -25.24 11.73
N PHE A 87 -2.04 -25.78 12.40
CA PHE A 87 -3.17 -25.00 12.90
C PHE A 87 -2.74 -23.97 13.97
N GLN A 88 -1.93 -24.35 14.95
CA GLN A 88 -1.42 -23.44 15.99
C GLN A 88 -0.57 -22.33 15.38
N PHE A 89 0.27 -22.68 14.40
CA PHE A 89 1.11 -21.72 13.69
C PHE A 89 0.26 -20.69 12.92
N LEU A 90 -0.70 -21.17 12.12
CA LEU A 90 -1.63 -20.31 11.35
C LEU A 90 -2.47 -19.43 12.27
N PHE A 91 -2.96 -19.98 13.38
CA PHE A 91 -3.77 -19.25 14.33
C PHE A 91 -2.97 -18.15 15.03
N GLY A 92 -1.76 -18.46 15.50
CA GLY A 92 -0.85 -17.45 16.07
C GLY A 92 -0.47 -16.37 15.06
N ALA A 93 -0.21 -16.76 13.81
CA ALA A 93 0.08 -15.82 12.73
C ALA A 93 -1.12 -14.91 12.43
N ALA A 94 -2.34 -15.45 12.43
CA ALA A 94 -3.56 -14.68 12.20
C ALA A 94 -3.82 -13.65 13.32
N ILE A 95 -3.57 -14.03 14.58
CA ILE A 95 -3.67 -13.10 15.72
C ILE A 95 -2.63 -11.99 15.58
N GLY A 96 -1.36 -12.34 15.35
CA GLY A 96 -0.28 -11.36 15.21
C GLY A 96 -0.53 -10.40 14.06
N TRP A 97 -0.96 -10.93 12.91
CA TRP A 97 -1.33 -10.13 11.74
C TRP A 97 -2.50 -9.19 12.04
N SER A 98 -3.56 -9.66 12.72
CA SER A 98 -4.73 -8.85 13.04
C SER A 98 -4.38 -7.69 13.98
N ILE A 99 -3.54 -7.93 14.99
CA ILE A 99 -3.08 -6.90 15.92
C ILE A 99 -2.17 -5.89 15.20
N CYS A 100 -1.18 -6.37 14.46
CA CYS A 100 -0.28 -5.49 13.70
C CYS A 100 -1.04 -4.63 12.68
N LEU A 101 -2.01 -5.22 11.96
CA LEU A 101 -2.82 -4.49 10.99
C LEU A 101 -3.65 -3.41 11.68
N SER A 102 -4.28 -3.72 12.82
CA SER A 102 -5.08 -2.76 13.57
C SER A 102 -4.26 -1.57 14.06
N ILE A 103 -3.07 -1.84 14.63
CA ILE A 103 -2.14 -0.80 15.08
C ILE A 103 -1.64 0.03 13.90
N ALA A 104 -1.29 -0.62 12.78
CA ALA A 104 -0.79 0.07 11.59
C ALA A 104 -1.85 0.96 10.93
N LEU A 105 -3.10 0.51 10.85
CA LEU A 105 -4.21 1.34 10.36
C LEU A 105 -4.48 2.53 11.29
N TRP A 106 -4.45 2.32 12.60
CA TRP A 106 -4.64 3.40 13.58
C TRP A 106 -3.54 4.46 13.50
N LEU A 107 -2.28 4.04 13.49
CA LEU A 107 -1.15 4.98 13.34
C LEU A 107 -1.13 5.65 11.97
N ALA A 108 -1.55 4.96 10.91
CA ALA A 108 -1.68 5.54 9.58
C ALA A 108 -2.73 6.66 9.55
N ASP A 109 -3.90 6.47 10.18
CA ASP A 109 -4.93 7.52 10.26
C ASP A 109 -4.42 8.75 11.04
N ILE A 110 -3.69 8.54 12.15
CA ILE A 110 -3.07 9.63 12.91
C ILE A 110 -2.05 10.37 12.04
N PHE A 111 -1.14 9.65 11.39
CA PHE A 111 -0.10 10.25 10.54
C PHE A 111 -0.71 11.01 9.36
N TRP A 112 -1.76 10.44 8.73
CA TRP A 112 -2.47 11.09 7.65
C TRP A 112 -3.08 12.43 8.08
N ARG A 113 -3.75 12.48 9.24
CA ARG A 113 -4.36 13.72 9.77
C ARG A 113 -3.33 14.73 10.27
N ALA A 114 -2.26 14.26 10.91
CA ALA A 114 -1.29 15.11 11.59
C ALA A 114 -0.18 15.63 10.66
N VAL A 115 0.19 14.86 9.63
CA VAL A 115 1.35 15.15 8.78
C VAL A 115 0.92 15.32 7.34
N ASP A 116 0.30 14.30 6.73
CA ASP A 116 0.06 14.26 5.29
C ASP A 116 -0.85 15.41 4.81
N VAL A 117 -2.03 15.55 5.43
CA VAL A 117 -3.00 16.61 5.05
C VAL A 117 -2.42 18.02 5.26
N PRO A 118 -1.80 18.36 6.40
CA PRO A 118 -1.12 19.64 6.57
C PRO A 118 0.01 19.89 5.56
N SER A 119 0.83 18.89 5.26
CA SER A 119 1.91 19.01 4.28
C SER A 119 1.41 19.36 2.88
N VAL A 120 0.33 18.71 2.43
CA VAL A 120 -0.30 19.04 1.14
C VAL A 120 -0.86 20.46 1.12
N ARG A 121 -1.48 20.91 2.23
CA ARG A 121 -1.99 22.29 2.34
C ARG A 121 -0.86 23.31 2.27
N PHE A 122 0.23 23.06 2.98
CA PHE A 122 1.42 23.92 2.95
C PHE A 122 2.02 24.01 1.55
N ALA A 123 2.21 22.87 0.87
CA ALA A 123 2.72 22.84 -0.49
C ALA A 123 1.86 23.67 -1.45
N ARG A 124 0.53 23.58 -1.33
CA ARG A 124 -0.40 24.35 -2.16
C ARG A 124 -0.41 25.85 -1.84
N GLN A 125 -0.19 26.23 -0.58
CA GLN A 125 -0.01 27.63 -0.20
C GLN A 125 1.25 28.22 -0.84
N LEU A 126 2.36 27.49 -0.76
CA LEU A 126 3.63 27.89 -1.38
C LEU A 126 3.51 28.01 -2.90
N GLU A 127 2.85 27.05 -3.56
CA GLU A 127 2.57 27.08 -4.99
C GLU A 127 1.82 28.36 -5.40
N ASN A 128 0.75 28.71 -4.67
CA ASN A 128 -0.05 29.90 -4.96
C ASN A 128 0.76 31.20 -4.78
N GLU A 129 1.58 31.31 -3.73
CA GLU A 129 2.43 32.49 -3.51
C GLU A 129 3.50 32.64 -4.60
N LEU A 130 4.11 31.53 -5.02
CA LEU A 130 5.09 31.55 -6.11
C LEU A 130 4.42 31.97 -7.43
N LEU A 131 3.26 31.40 -7.77
CA LEU A 131 2.53 31.77 -8.98
C LEU A 131 2.11 33.24 -8.97
N ALA A 132 1.61 33.76 -7.85
CA ALA A 132 1.26 35.17 -7.72
C ALA A 132 2.50 36.08 -7.92
N LYS A 133 3.66 35.69 -7.41
CA LYS A 133 4.90 36.44 -7.59
C LYS A 133 5.43 36.39 -9.04
N PHE A 134 5.25 35.27 -9.72
CA PHE A 134 5.62 35.13 -11.14
C PHE A 134 4.72 35.97 -12.05
N ASP A 135 3.41 36.03 -11.78
CA ASP A 135 2.45 36.82 -12.58
C ASP A 135 2.69 38.33 -12.46
N VAL A 136 3.13 38.79 -11.28
CA VAL A 136 3.51 40.20 -11.04
C VAL A 136 4.84 40.59 -11.70
N SER A 137 5.68 39.61 -12.07
CA SER A 137 6.98 39.85 -12.71
C SER A 137 6.94 39.88 -14.25
N ARG A 138 5.75 39.70 -14.84
CA ARG A 138 5.50 39.75 -16.29
C ARG A 138 4.80 41.05 -16.68
#